data_AF-A0A849EW35-F1
#
_entry.id   AF-A0A849EW35-F1
#
_cell.length_a   1.000
_cell.length_b   1.000
_cell.length_c   1.000
_cell.angle_alpha   90.00
_cell.angle_beta   90.00
_cell.angle_gamma   90.00
#
_symmetry.space_group_name_H-M   'P 1'
#
loop_
_entity.id
_entity.type
_entity.pdbx_description
1 polymer ?
#
loop_
_entity_poly.entity_id
_entity_poly.type
_entity_poly.pdbx_seq_one_letter_code
_entity_poly.pdbx_strand_id
1 'polypeptide(L)'
;MKRPIVYFIALSAALLLAGCATTKSGTKAPPKSELTEKYVTTGQDLERQGDLPAALEQYKLALTVDPNHAAAKQHRDRLTDKLSKMADERYSLGMKYYRRGKYGLARKEFLTALKLMPDHAEASKMLVSKQPEKAINYVFHVIKPGESLSKVAKKYYGDHTKYTVIAKFNQIEDATKVKPGQRIMIPELQDMTLPQDHSAMMDDQASYVVHT
;
A
#
# COMPACT_ATOMS: atom_id res chain seq x y z
N MET A 1 67.98 -29.12 20.12
CA MET A 1 68.50 -28.14 21.10
C MET A 1 69.83 -27.59 20.62
N LYS A 2 70.13 -26.31 20.96
CA LYS A 2 71.30 -25.46 20.66
C LYS A 2 71.16 -24.53 19.45
N ARG A 3 70.83 -23.26 19.76
CA ARG A 3 71.28 -22.07 19.02
C ARG A 3 72.63 -21.64 19.59
N PRO A 4 73.44 -20.89 18.82
CA PRO A 4 74.03 -19.71 19.42
C PRO A 4 73.84 -18.47 18.55
N ILE A 5 73.61 -17.40 19.29
CA ILE A 5 73.43 -16.01 18.88
C ILE A 5 74.81 -15.37 18.83
N VAL A 6 75.15 -14.66 17.76
CA VAL A 6 76.18 -13.62 17.79
C VAL A 6 75.62 -12.38 17.11
N TYR A 7 75.40 -11.35 17.93
CA TYR A 7 75.03 -10.00 17.52
C TYR A 7 76.25 -9.30 16.91
N PHE A 8 76.11 -8.74 15.72
CA PHE A 8 76.93 -7.62 15.27
C PHE A 8 76.03 -6.41 15.04
N ILE A 9 76.26 -5.42 15.89
CA ILE A 9 75.66 -4.10 15.88
C ILE A 9 76.35 -3.30 14.76
N ALA A 10 75.58 -2.75 13.82
CA ALA A 10 76.01 -1.60 13.04
C ALA A 10 74.80 -0.72 12.69
N LEU A 11 74.74 0.35 13.46
CA LEU A 11 73.93 1.55 13.35
C LEU A 11 73.99 2.18 11.94
N SER A 12 72.85 2.35 11.27
CA SER A 12 72.70 3.37 10.23
C SER A 12 71.25 3.88 10.19
N ALA A 13 71.03 4.93 10.96
CA ALA A 13 69.88 5.81 10.80
C ALA A 13 70.06 6.62 9.51
N ALA A 14 69.10 6.53 8.60
CA ALA A 14 68.84 7.56 7.60
C ALA A 14 67.33 7.72 7.45
N LEU A 15 66.82 8.78 8.07
CA LEU A 15 65.54 9.39 7.75
C LEU A 15 65.52 9.70 6.25
N LEU A 16 64.61 9.07 5.50
CA LEU A 16 64.01 9.69 4.32
C LEU A 16 62.50 9.57 4.45
N LEU A 17 61.93 10.67 4.93
CA LEU A 17 60.52 11.01 4.74
C LEU A 17 60.26 11.07 3.23
N ALA A 18 59.58 10.05 2.70
CA ALA A 18 58.97 10.11 1.38
C ALA A 18 57.52 9.62 1.49
N GLY A 19 56.65 10.61 1.64
CA GLY A 19 55.20 10.60 1.68
C GLY A 19 54.44 9.29 1.47
N CYS A 20 53.64 8.93 2.46
CA CYS A 20 52.30 8.44 2.14
C CYS A 20 51.58 9.52 1.34
N ALA A 21 51.61 9.42 0.01
CA ALA A 21 50.67 10.11 -0.85
C ALA A 21 49.29 9.51 -0.53
N THR A 22 48.65 10.05 0.50
CA THR A 22 47.21 9.98 0.64
C THR A 22 46.68 10.75 -0.55
N THR A 23 46.42 10.05 -1.65
CA THR A 23 45.51 10.57 -2.65
C THR A 23 44.18 10.70 -1.92
N LYS A 24 43.93 11.91 -1.45
CA LYS A 24 42.61 12.39 -1.12
C LYS A 24 41.85 12.28 -2.44
N SER A 25 41.28 11.09 -2.68
CA SER A 25 40.31 10.86 -3.72
C SER A 25 39.12 11.72 -3.33
N GLY A 26 39.20 13.00 -3.68
CA GLY A 26 38.03 13.83 -3.82
C GLY A 26 37.24 13.13 -4.89
N THR A 27 36.23 12.38 -4.48
CA THR A 27 35.29 11.72 -5.36
C THR A 27 34.60 12.82 -6.16
N LYS A 28 35.21 13.17 -7.29
CA LYS A 28 34.58 14.01 -8.31
C LYS A 28 33.27 13.30 -8.65
N ALA A 29 32.15 13.99 -8.46
CA ALA A 29 30.83 13.40 -8.71
C ALA A 29 30.85 12.72 -10.09
N PRO A 30 30.24 11.53 -10.22
CA PRO A 30 30.27 10.80 -11.48
C PRO A 30 29.74 11.69 -12.61
N PRO A 31 30.29 11.57 -13.83
CA PRO A 31 29.76 12.28 -14.98
C PRO A 31 28.26 12.02 -15.10
N LYS A 32 27.50 13.04 -15.55
CA LYS A 32 26.04 12.90 -15.72
C LYS A 32 25.66 11.67 -16.55
N SER A 33 26.46 11.33 -17.56
CA SER A 33 26.29 10.12 -18.38
C SER A 33 26.39 8.82 -17.55
N GLU A 34 27.38 8.69 -16.67
CA GLU A 34 27.54 7.51 -15.81
C GLU A 34 26.36 7.38 -14.83
N LEU A 35 25.87 8.50 -14.31
CA LEU A 35 24.71 8.52 -13.42
C LEU A 35 23.41 8.11 -14.15
N THR A 36 23.20 8.58 -15.38
CA THR A 36 22.07 8.16 -16.23
C THR A 36 22.11 6.65 -16.47
N GLU A 37 23.25 6.10 -16.90
CA GLU A 37 23.40 4.66 -17.17
C GLU A 37 23.16 3.80 -15.92
N LYS A 38 23.60 4.27 -14.75
CA LYS A 38 23.34 3.59 -13.48
C LYS A 38 21.84 3.48 -13.21
N TYR A 39 21.08 4.56 -13.38
CA TYR A 39 19.63 4.54 -13.18
C TYR A 39 18.94 3.65 -14.21
N VAL A 40 19.35 3.69 -15.47
CA VAL A 40 18.81 2.79 -16.52
C VAL A 40 19.05 1.33 -16.17
N THR A 41 20.28 0.96 -15.81
CA THR A 41 20.66 -0.41 -15.46
C THR A 41 19.87 -0.90 -14.24
N THR A 42 19.76 -0.06 -13.20
CA THR A 42 18.96 -0.38 -12.01
C THR A 42 17.49 -0.59 -12.35
N GLY A 43 16.92 0.25 -13.24
CA GLY A 43 15.56 0.10 -13.73
C GLY A 43 15.35 -1.23 -14.46
N GLN A 44 16.29 -1.63 -15.33
CA GLN A 44 16.23 -2.90 -16.04
C GLN A 44 16.31 -4.11 -15.10
N ASP A 45 17.12 -4.02 -14.06
CA ASP A 45 17.23 -5.07 -13.03
C ASP A 45 15.93 -5.24 -12.26
N LEU A 46 15.30 -4.12 -11.88
CA LEU A 46 14.00 -4.11 -11.20
C LEU A 46 12.88 -4.64 -12.12
N GLU A 47 12.92 -4.31 -13.41
CA GLU A 47 12.00 -4.90 -14.40
C GLU A 47 12.13 -6.42 -14.47
N ARG A 48 13.37 -6.94 -14.49
CA ARG A 48 13.64 -8.39 -14.48
C ARG A 48 13.16 -9.06 -13.19
N GLN A 49 13.17 -8.33 -12.08
CA GLN A 49 12.62 -8.78 -10.80
C GLN A 49 11.10 -8.64 -10.71
N GLY A 50 10.47 -7.94 -11.65
CA GLY A 50 9.03 -7.68 -11.68
C GLY A 50 8.57 -6.50 -10.84
N ASP A 51 9.48 -5.74 -10.22
CA ASP A 51 9.14 -4.51 -9.50
C ASP A 51 9.03 -3.33 -10.48
N LEU A 52 7.95 -3.36 -11.27
CA LEU A 52 7.69 -2.38 -12.32
C LEU A 52 7.54 -0.94 -11.80
N PRO A 53 6.87 -0.67 -10.66
CA PRO A 53 6.82 0.69 -10.10
C PRO A 53 8.21 1.22 -9.74
N ALA A 54 9.03 0.41 -9.07
CA ALA A 54 10.39 0.84 -8.73
C ALA A 54 11.24 1.05 -9.99
N ALA A 55 11.10 0.19 -11.00
CA ALA A 55 11.77 0.35 -12.28
C ALA A 55 11.38 1.65 -12.99
N LEU A 56 10.08 1.98 -13.05
CA LEU A 56 9.58 3.21 -13.65
C LEU A 56 10.21 4.45 -12.98
N GLU A 57 10.33 4.45 -11.65
CA GLU A 57 10.97 5.53 -10.93
C GLU A 57 12.45 5.68 -11.30
N GLN A 58 13.20 4.58 -11.47
CA GLN A 58 14.59 4.67 -11.93
C GLN A 58 14.70 5.30 -13.33
N TYR A 59 13.81 4.95 -14.26
CA TYR A 59 13.84 5.58 -15.59
C TYR A 59 13.45 7.06 -15.55
N LYS A 60 12.52 7.46 -14.68
CA LYS A 60 12.21 8.88 -14.46
C LYS A 60 13.42 9.64 -13.89
N LEU A 61 14.17 9.03 -12.97
CA LEU A 61 15.42 9.60 -12.44
C LEU A 61 16.48 9.73 -13.55
N ALA A 62 16.64 8.72 -14.39
CA ALA A 62 17.53 8.79 -15.56
C ALA A 62 17.17 9.97 -16.47
N LEU A 63 15.88 10.15 -16.78
CA LEU A 63 15.38 11.25 -17.61
C LEU A 63 15.45 12.62 -16.91
N THR A 64 15.51 12.65 -15.58
CA THR A 64 15.76 13.89 -14.82
C THR A 64 17.22 14.35 -14.99
N VAL A 65 18.14 13.40 -15.15
CA VAL A 65 19.58 13.69 -15.39
C VAL A 65 19.84 13.98 -16.86
N ASP A 66 19.30 13.16 -17.77
CA ASP A 66 19.37 13.31 -19.22
C ASP A 66 17.98 13.15 -19.88
N PRO A 67 17.27 14.27 -20.14
CA PRO A 67 15.92 14.25 -20.72
C PRO A 67 15.83 13.66 -22.13
N ASN A 68 16.94 13.58 -22.86
CA ASN A 68 16.97 13.10 -24.25
C ASN A 68 17.42 11.64 -24.36
N HIS A 69 17.62 10.94 -23.23
CA HIS A 69 18.06 9.56 -23.22
C HIS A 69 16.99 8.61 -23.79
N ALA A 70 17.20 8.17 -25.04
CA ALA A 70 16.18 7.47 -25.83
C ALA A 70 15.71 6.15 -25.17
N ALA A 71 16.63 5.36 -24.62
CA ALA A 71 16.29 4.08 -23.99
C ALA A 71 15.41 4.27 -22.74
N ALA A 72 15.80 5.17 -21.83
CA ALA A 72 15.02 5.47 -20.61
C ALA A 72 13.63 5.98 -20.96
N LYS A 73 13.50 6.82 -22.00
CA LYS A 73 12.21 7.30 -22.48
C LYS A 73 11.32 6.15 -22.94
N GLN A 74 11.85 5.27 -23.78
CA GLN A 74 11.13 4.09 -24.26
C GLN A 74 10.70 3.16 -23.12
N HIS A 75 11.61 2.88 -22.18
CA HIS A 75 11.30 2.05 -21.01
C HIS A 75 10.21 2.68 -20.14
N ARG A 76 10.33 3.98 -19.82
CA ARG A 76 9.31 4.74 -19.08
C ARG A 76 7.95 4.66 -19.76
N ASP A 77 7.87 4.93 -21.05
CA ASP A 77 6.59 4.98 -21.79
C ASP A 77 5.89 3.62 -21.76
N ARG A 78 6.64 2.55 -22.08
CA ARG A 78 6.13 1.18 -22.00
C ARG A 78 5.63 0.82 -20.60
N LEU A 79 6.38 1.17 -19.56
CA LEU A 79 6.02 0.85 -18.18
C LEU A 79 4.83 1.65 -17.69
N THR A 80 4.75 2.93 -18.08
CA THR A 80 3.63 3.82 -17.78
C THR A 80 2.35 3.24 -18.36
N ASP A 81 2.35 2.85 -19.64
CA ASP A 81 1.19 2.23 -20.28
C ASP A 81 0.75 0.94 -19.59
N LYS A 82 1.71 0.09 -19.23
CA LYS A 82 1.45 -1.19 -18.55
C LYS A 82 0.88 -0.97 -17.14
N LEU A 83 1.50 -0.10 -16.35
CA LEU A 83 1.08 0.21 -14.99
C LEU A 83 -0.26 0.93 -14.96
N SER A 84 -0.53 1.82 -15.92
CA SER A 84 -1.84 2.46 -16.11
C SER A 84 -2.94 1.42 -16.28
N LYS A 85 -2.78 0.47 -17.21
CA LYS A 85 -3.77 -0.60 -17.44
C LYS A 85 -4.00 -1.44 -16.18
N MET A 86 -2.92 -1.83 -15.48
CA MET A 86 -3.04 -2.59 -14.23
C MET A 86 -3.74 -1.77 -13.13
N ALA A 87 -3.49 -0.47 -13.06
CA ALA A 87 -4.15 0.42 -12.12
C ALA A 87 -5.64 0.58 -12.45
N ASP A 88 -6.01 0.73 -13.72
CA ASP A 88 -7.39 0.79 -14.19
C ASP A 88 -8.19 -0.48 -13.85
N GLU A 89 -7.56 -1.65 -13.97
CA GLU A 89 -8.14 -2.94 -13.57
C GLU A 89 -8.43 -2.98 -12.06
N ARG A 90 -7.48 -2.53 -11.25
CA ARG A 90 -7.63 -2.45 -9.78
C ARG A 90 -8.72 -1.45 -9.40
N TYR A 91 -8.74 -0.28 -10.02
CA TYR A 91 -9.79 0.70 -9.84
C TYR A 91 -11.17 0.12 -10.19
N SER A 92 -11.29 -0.56 -11.33
CA SER A 92 -12.54 -1.20 -11.77
C SER A 92 -13.02 -2.27 -10.78
N LEU A 93 -12.12 -3.06 -10.20
CA LEU A 93 -12.46 -4.02 -9.15
C LEU A 93 -12.88 -3.32 -7.86
N GLY A 94 -12.19 -2.24 -7.48
CA GLY A 94 -12.58 -1.37 -6.38
C GLY A 94 -14.01 -0.84 -6.55
N MET A 95 -14.36 -0.37 -7.74
CA MET A 95 -15.72 0.08 -8.07
C MET A 95 -16.76 -1.04 -7.99
N LYS A 96 -16.42 -2.28 -8.36
CA LYS A 96 -17.31 -3.44 -8.16
C LYS A 96 -17.57 -3.71 -6.69
N TYR A 97 -16.56 -3.60 -5.82
CA TYR A 97 -16.74 -3.72 -4.37
C TYR A 97 -17.53 -2.55 -3.79
N TYR A 98 -17.26 -1.34 -4.27
CA TYR A 98 -17.94 -0.11 -3.86
C TYR A 98 -19.44 -0.19 -4.11
N ARG A 99 -19.85 -0.58 -5.33
CA ARG A 99 -21.27 -0.78 -5.69
C ARG A 99 -21.97 -1.87 -4.87
N ARG A 100 -21.21 -2.79 -4.28
CA ARG A 100 -21.71 -3.86 -3.39
C ARG A 100 -21.68 -3.47 -1.90
N GLY A 101 -21.36 -2.20 -1.58
CA GLY A 101 -21.23 -1.71 -0.21
C GLY A 101 -20.01 -2.25 0.55
N LYS A 102 -19.09 -2.97 -0.12
CA LYS A 102 -17.89 -3.55 0.50
C LYS A 102 -16.75 -2.53 0.51
N TYR A 103 -16.93 -1.42 1.24
CA TYR A 103 -16.04 -0.26 1.19
C TYR A 103 -14.58 -0.57 1.56
N GLY A 104 -14.35 -1.38 2.61
CA GLY A 104 -12.97 -1.76 2.98
C GLY A 104 -12.23 -2.51 1.88
N LEU A 105 -12.94 -3.36 1.12
CA LEU A 105 -12.38 -4.04 -0.06
C LEU A 105 -12.18 -3.06 -1.23
N ALA A 106 -13.13 -2.16 -1.45
CA ALA A 106 -13.00 -1.12 -2.47
C ALA A 106 -11.77 -0.22 -2.21
N ARG A 107 -11.62 0.26 -0.98
CA ARG A 107 -10.49 1.07 -0.51
C ARG A 107 -9.16 0.37 -0.74
N LYS A 108 -9.08 -0.92 -0.42
CA LYS A 108 -7.88 -1.74 -0.67
C LYS A 108 -7.50 -1.75 -2.16
N GLU A 109 -8.46 -1.97 -3.05
CA GLU A 109 -8.18 -2.00 -4.49
C GLU A 109 -7.83 -0.61 -5.04
N PHE A 110 -8.46 0.46 -4.56
CA PHE A 110 -8.08 1.84 -4.93
C PHE A 110 -6.65 2.18 -4.48
N LEU A 111 -6.26 1.80 -3.26
CA LEU A 111 -4.88 1.96 -2.80
C LEU A 111 -3.90 1.13 -3.65
N THR A 112 -4.33 -0.04 -4.11
CA THR A 112 -3.51 -0.87 -5.01
C THR A 112 -3.35 -0.21 -6.37
N ALA A 113 -4.39 0.41 -6.91
CA ALA A 113 -4.30 1.22 -8.13
C ALA A 113 -3.30 2.38 -7.96
N LEU A 114 -3.37 3.11 -6.84
CA LEU A 114 -2.45 4.20 -6.53
C LEU A 114 -1.01 3.75 -6.28
N LYS A 115 -0.80 2.54 -5.76
CA LYS A 115 0.54 1.96 -5.61
C LYS A 115 1.20 1.73 -6.98
N LEU A 116 0.40 1.39 -8.00
CA LEU A 116 0.87 1.17 -9.36
C LEU A 116 1.05 2.51 -10.11
N MET A 117 0.09 3.42 -9.95
CA MET A 117 0.05 4.74 -10.57
C MET A 117 -0.36 5.80 -9.52
N PRO A 118 0.60 6.47 -8.87
CA PRO A 118 0.31 7.44 -7.80
C PRO A 118 -0.56 8.63 -8.22
N ASP A 119 -0.57 8.97 -9.50
CA ASP A 119 -1.32 10.06 -10.12
C ASP A 119 -2.68 9.63 -10.70
N HIS A 120 -3.13 8.40 -10.43
CA HIS A 120 -4.44 7.92 -10.89
C HIS A 120 -5.60 8.73 -10.25
N ALA A 121 -6.09 9.73 -10.97
CA ALA A 121 -7.03 10.73 -10.48
C ALA A 121 -8.30 10.13 -9.86
N GLU A 122 -8.95 9.18 -10.54
CA GLU A 122 -10.20 8.58 -10.05
C GLU A 122 -10.02 7.78 -8.76
N ALA A 123 -8.97 6.95 -8.68
CA ALA A 123 -8.68 6.18 -7.48
C ALA A 123 -8.36 7.09 -6.28
N SER A 124 -7.63 8.18 -6.50
CA SER A 124 -7.35 9.19 -5.47
C SER A 124 -8.64 9.86 -4.98
N LYS A 125 -9.51 10.30 -5.90
CA LYS A 125 -10.81 10.91 -5.58
C LYS A 125 -11.68 10.03 -4.69
N MET A 126 -11.71 8.72 -4.95
CA MET A 126 -12.47 7.76 -4.15
C MET A 126 -11.95 7.62 -2.69
N LEU A 127 -10.70 8.00 -2.42
CA LEU A 127 -10.09 7.95 -1.08
C LEU A 127 -10.11 9.30 -0.34
N VAL A 128 -10.16 10.41 -1.07
CA VAL A 128 -10.19 11.76 -0.51
C VAL A 128 -11.58 12.13 0.03
N SER A 129 -12.64 11.42 -0.38
CA SER A 129 -13.97 11.64 0.18
C SER A 129 -13.93 11.51 1.70
N LYS A 130 -14.20 12.64 2.37
CA LYS A 130 -14.10 12.86 3.82
C LYS A 130 -15.03 12.00 4.68
N GLN A 131 -15.69 11.02 4.09
CA GLN A 131 -16.42 10.02 4.83
C GLN A 131 -15.37 8.99 5.26
N PRO A 132 -14.82 9.07 6.50
CA PRO A 132 -14.32 7.84 7.08
C PRO A 132 -15.46 6.84 6.88
N GLU A 133 -15.17 5.65 6.32
CA GLU A 133 -16.07 4.51 6.47
C GLU A 133 -16.61 4.64 7.88
N LYS A 134 -17.91 4.96 8.04
CA LYS A 134 -18.48 5.35 9.32
C LYS A 134 -18.20 4.17 10.22
N ALA A 135 -17.11 4.25 10.99
CA ALA A 135 -16.48 3.06 11.53
C ALA A 135 -17.46 2.64 12.59
N ILE A 136 -18.23 1.60 12.28
CA ILE A 136 -19.29 1.17 13.15
C ILE A 136 -18.55 0.65 14.38
N ASN A 137 -18.55 1.43 15.46
CA ASN A 137 -17.98 1.01 16.72
C ASN A 137 -18.64 -0.31 17.10
N TYR A 138 -17.87 -1.28 17.57
CA TYR A 138 -18.42 -2.55 18.01
C TYR A 138 -17.69 -3.08 19.24
N VAL A 139 -18.40 -3.88 20.02
CA VAL A 139 -17.85 -4.63 21.15
C VAL A 139 -17.93 -6.12 20.87
N PHE A 140 -17.00 -6.89 21.43
CA PHE A 140 -17.07 -8.35 21.34
C PHE A 140 -17.93 -8.93 22.45
N HIS A 141 -18.70 -9.96 22.11
CA HIS A 141 -19.47 -10.76 23.04
C HIS A 141 -19.27 -12.24 22.74
N VAL A 142 -19.13 -13.04 23.79
CA VAL A 142 -19.03 -14.50 23.69
C VAL A 142 -20.34 -15.09 24.13
N ILE A 143 -20.99 -15.83 23.22
CA ILE A 143 -22.30 -16.45 23.47
C ILE A 143 -22.19 -17.42 24.66
N LYS A 144 -23.04 -17.24 25.66
CA LYS A 144 -23.13 -18.14 26.82
C LYS A 144 -24.04 -19.35 26.53
N PRO A 145 -23.91 -20.45 27.28
CA PRO A 145 -24.85 -21.57 27.20
C PRO A 145 -26.31 -21.10 27.34
N GLY A 146 -27.17 -21.47 26.37
CA GLY A 146 -28.60 -21.09 26.37
C GLY A 146 -28.91 -19.64 25.96
N GLU A 147 -27.91 -18.87 25.53
CA GLU A 147 -28.07 -17.51 25.02
C GLU A 147 -28.35 -17.50 23.51
N SER A 148 -29.27 -16.64 23.07
CA SER A 148 -29.61 -16.46 21.65
C SER A 148 -29.24 -15.04 21.21
N LEU A 149 -29.10 -14.81 19.89
CA LEU A 149 -28.85 -13.46 19.37
C LEU A 149 -29.92 -12.44 19.80
N SER A 150 -31.17 -12.87 19.99
CA SER A 150 -32.26 -12.02 20.49
C SER A 150 -32.05 -11.62 21.95
N LYS A 151 -31.55 -12.52 22.81
CA LYS A 151 -31.18 -12.17 24.19
C LYS A 151 -29.99 -11.22 24.23
N VAL A 152 -29.00 -11.45 23.37
CA VAL A 152 -27.86 -10.53 23.20
C VAL A 152 -28.34 -9.16 22.73
N ALA A 153 -29.19 -9.09 21.70
CA ALA A 153 -29.75 -7.83 21.22
C ALA A 153 -30.55 -7.09 22.30
N LYS A 154 -31.37 -7.81 23.08
CA LYS A 154 -32.08 -7.23 24.23
C LYS A 154 -31.11 -6.64 25.25
N LYS A 155 -29.98 -7.31 25.52
CA LYS A 155 -28.96 -6.86 26.47
C LYS A 155 -28.24 -5.58 26.00
N TYR A 156 -27.84 -5.51 24.74
CA TYR A 156 -27.01 -4.39 24.24
C TYR A 156 -27.82 -3.23 23.67
N TYR A 157 -29.01 -3.51 23.13
CA TYR A 157 -29.85 -2.51 22.45
C TYR A 157 -31.17 -2.24 23.15
N GLY A 158 -31.51 -3.00 24.20
CA GLY A 158 -32.81 -2.92 24.85
C GLY A 158 -33.95 -3.54 24.02
N ASP A 159 -33.66 -4.11 22.85
CA ASP A 159 -34.64 -4.63 21.90
C ASP A 159 -34.18 -5.97 21.31
N HIS A 160 -35.01 -7.00 21.52
CA HIS A 160 -34.70 -8.35 21.03
C HIS A 160 -34.80 -8.46 19.50
N THR A 161 -35.59 -7.61 18.83
CA THR A 161 -35.81 -7.63 17.37
C THR A 161 -34.57 -7.19 16.58
N LYS A 162 -33.68 -6.45 17.24
CA LYS A 162 -32.40 -5.99 16.67
C LYS A 162 -31.33 -7.07 16.55
N TYR A 163 -31.66 -8.33 16.86
CA TYR A 163 -30.79 -9.47 16.58
C TYR A 163 -30.41 -9.57 15.10
N THR A 164 -31.28 -9.09 14.20
CA THR A 164 -31.03 -9.05 12.75
C THR A 164 -29.84 -8.16 12.39
N VAL A 165 -29.60 -7.08 13.14
CA VAL A 165 -28.45 -6.20 12.97
C VAL A 165 -27.16 -6.95 13.34
N ILE A 166 -27.17 -7.66 14.46
CA ILE A 166 -26.04 -8.49 14.90
C ILE A 166 -25.78 -9.59 13.88
N ALA A 167 -26.81 -10.31 13.44
CA ALA A 167 -26.69 -11.39 12.47
C ALA A 167 -26.09 -10.88 11.14
N LYS A 168 -26.63 -9.79 10.58
CA LYS A 168 -26.11 -9.18 9.35
C LYS A 168 -24.65 -8.72 9.50
N PHE A 169 -24.33 -8.02 10.60
CA PHE A 169 -22.98 -7.51 10.84
C PHE A 169 -21.93 -8.64 10.94
N ASN A 170 -22.32 -9.79 11.51
CA ASN A 170 -21.46 -10.97 11.63
C ASN A 170 -21.59 -11.95 10.47
N GLN A 171 -22.36 -11.62 9.42
CA GLN A 171 -22.63 -12.52 8.27
C GLN A 171 -23.18 -13.89 8.71
N ILE A 172 -24.03 -13.89 9.75
CA ILE A 172 -24.74 -15.07 10.24
C ILE A 172 -26.06 -15.16 9.47
N GLU A 173 -26.16 -16.11 8.55
CA GLU A 173 -27.37 -16.34 7.76
C GLU A 173 -28.54 -16.83 8.62
N ASP A 174 -28.26 -17.77 9.51
CA ASP A 174 -29.24 -18.36 10.42
C ASP A 174 -28.88 -18.05 11.88
N ALA A 175 -29.62 -17.11 12.46
CA ALA A 175 -29.46 -16.64 13.83
C ALA A 175 -29.66 -17.74 14.89
N THR A 176 -30.32 -18.85 14.54
CA THR A 176 -30.57 -19.96 15.47
C THR A 176 -29.35 -20.88 15.63
N LYS A 177 -28.39 -20.81 14.71
CA LYS A 177 -27.21 -21.70 14.67
C LYS A 177 -26.02 -21.23 15.50
N VAL A 178 -26.16 -20.13 16.25
CA VAL A 178 -25.10 -19.65 17.12
C VAL A 178 -24.80 -20.65 18.23
N LYS A 179 -23.52 -20.83 18.57
CA LYS A 179 -23.07 -21.83 19.56
C LYS A 179 -22.50 -21.17 20.82
N PRO A 180 -22.65 -21.79 21.99
CA PRO A 180 -21.93 -21.37 23.19
C PRO A 180 -20.42 -21.30 22.93
N GLY A 181 -19.77 -20.25 23.41
CA GLY A 181 -18.35 -19.96 23.17
C GLY A 181 -18.07 -19.21 21.86
N GLN A 182 -19.06 -19.03 20.98
CA GLN A 182 -18.88 -18.26 19.74
C GLN A 182 -18.70 -16.78 20.05
N ARG A 183 -17.61 -16.20 19.54
CA ARG A 183 -17.34 -14.76 19.62
C ARG A 183 -18.04 -14.04 18.47
N ILE A 184 -18.87 -13.06 18.80
CA ILE A 184 -19.61 -12.20 17.86
C ILE A 184 -19.31 -10.73 18.11
N MET A 185 -19.47 -9.91 17.08
CA MET A 185 -19.32 -8.46 17.12
C MET A 185 -20.68 -7.78 17.27
N ILE A 186 -20.79 -6.83 18.19
CA ILE A 186 -22.04 -6.11 18.48
C ILE A 186 -21.83 -4.64 18.10
N PRO A 187 -22.38 -4.17 16.97
CA PRO A 187 -22.24 -2.79 16.54
C PRO A 187 -23.03 -1.79 17.40
N GLU A 188 -22.47 -0.63 17.71
CA GLU A 188 -23.17 0.48 18.34
C GLU A 188 -24.17 1.11 17.36
N LEU A 189 -25.38 1.40 17.85
CA LEU A 189 -26.47 1.91 17.01
C LEU A 189 -26.45 3.44 16.83
N GLN A 190 -25.38 4.13 17.22
CA GLN A 190 -25.37 5.58 17.43
C GLN A 190 -25.77 6.42 16.23
N ASP A 191 -25.75 5.90 15.00
CA ASP A 191 -26.43 6.50 13.84
C ASP A 191 -26.71 5.46 12.75
N MET A 192 -27.24 4.29 13.10
CA MET A 192 -27.72 3.35 12.09
C MET A 192 -29.08 3.80 11.56
N THR A 193 -29.11 4.85 10.73
CA THR A 193 -30.03 4.82 9.59
C THR A 193 -29.54 3.69 8.70
N LEU A 194 -29.99 2.47 8.99
CA LEU A 194 -29.85 1.35 8.06
C LEU A 194 -30.38 1.87 6.72
N PRO A 195 -29.59 1.89 5.63
CA PRO A 195 -30.14 2.14 4.31
C PRO A 195 -31.21 1.06 4.10
N GLN A 196 -32.47 1.44 4.30
CA GLN A 196 -33.61 0.55 4.08
C GLN A 196 -33.86 0.35 2.59
N ASP A 197 -33.14 1.10 1.76
CA ASP A 197 -33.22 0.98 0.33
C ASP A 197 -31.88 1.34 -0.30
N HIS A 198 -31.38 0.48 -1.18
CA HIS A 198 -30.21 0.76 -2.00
C HIS A 198 -30.52 1.76 -3.12
N SER A 199 -31.78 2.19 -3.26
CA SER A 199 -32.21 3.21 -4.22
C SER A 199 -31.87 4.65 -3.80
N ALA A 200 -31.83 4.95 -2.49
CA ALA A 200 -31.81 6.34 -2.00
C ALA A 200 -30.43 7.02 -1.96
N MET A 201 -29.34 6.32 -2.35
CA MET A 201 -28.00 6.93 -2.48
C MET A 201 -27.59 7.16 -3.93
N MET A 202 -28.46 6.88 -4.90
CA MET A 202 -28.19 7.13 -6.33
C MET A 202 -28.65 8.52 -6.80
N ASP A 203 -29.41 9.28 -6.01
CA ASP A 203 -29.97 10.57 -6.45
C ASP A 203 -28.99 11.75 -6.40
N ASP A 204 -27.84 11.63 -5.71
CA ASP A 204 -26.83 12.71 -5.69
C ASP A 204 -25.80 12.62 -6.83
N GLN A 205 -26.05 11.76 -7.83
CA GLN A 205 -25.21 11.63 -9.04
C GLN A 205 -25.84 12.22 -10.31
N ALA A 206 -27.04 12.79 -10.25
CA ALA A 206 -27.73 13.31 -11.44
C ALA A 206 -27.26 14.69 -11.93
N SER A 207 -26.27 15.33 -11.30
CA SER A 207 -25.76 16.65 -11.70
C SER A 207 -24.42 16.64 -12.46
N TYR A 208 -23.87 15.47 -12.80
CA TYR A 208 -22.60 15.36 -13.53
C TYR A 208 -22.76 14.69 -14.90
N VAL A 209 -23.74 15.16 -15.67
CA VAL A 209 -23.71 15.09 -17.12
C VAL A 209 -23.94 16.52 -17.63
N VAL A 210 -23.25 16.86 -18.72
CA VAL A 210 -23.16 18.17 -19.37
C VAL A 210 -22.08 19.06 -18.76
N HIS A 211 -20.90 19.13 -19.39
CA HIS A 211 -20.58 20.19 -20.35
C HIS A 211 -19.54 19.63 -21.35
N THR A 212 -19.92 19.79 -22.63
CA THR A 212 -19.23 19.59 -23.91
C THR A 212 -17.73 19.30 -23.93
#